data_AF-A0A5R9DVF8-F1
#
_entry.id   AF-A0A5R9DVF8-F1
#
_cell.length_a   1.000
_cell.length_b   1.000
_cell.length_c   1.000
_cell.angle_alpha   90.00
_cell.angle_beta   90.00
_cell.angle_gamma   90.00
#
_symmetry.space_group_name_H-M   'P 1'
#
loop_
_entity.id
_entity.type
_entity.pdbx_description
1 polymer ?
#
loop_
_entity_poly.entity_id
_entity_poly.type
_entity_poly.pdbx_seq_one_letter_code
_entity_poly.pdbx_strand_id
1 'polypeptide(L)' 'MDNCSRTPFIAAVHPRTGQVTDVVDVTRLTCDHVRGPLTCLNGIAALPEPGHFLLTGKQWPYMYRVRFTAEPG' A
#
# COMPACT_ATOMS: atom_id res chain seq x y z
N MET A 1 18.11 4.05 10.45
CA MET A 1 17.08 4.87 9.78
C MET A 1 15.96 3.95 9.38
N ASP A 2 14.84 3.96 10.10
CA ASP A 2 13.68 3.12 9.78
C ASP A 2 12.71 3.90 8.89
N ASN A 3 12.53 3.46 7.65
CA ASN A 3 11.50 3.96 6.74
C ASN A 3 10.16 3.29 7.09
N CYS A 4 9.55 3.69 8.21
CA CYS A 4 8.26 3.15 8.64
C CYS A 4 7.19 4.22 8.45
N SER A 5 6.41 4.09 7.36
CA SER A 5 5.28 4.99 7.13
C SER A 5 4.21 4.72 8.18
N ARG A 6 3.93 5.72 9.03
CA ARG A 6 2.87 5.68 10.06
C ARG A 6 1.48 5.91 9.49
N THR A 7 1.40 6.33 8.23
CA THR A 7 0.16 6.59 7.52
C THR A 7 -0.13 5.44 6.55
N PRO A 8 -1.28 4.76 6.67
CA PRO A 8 -1.66 3.64 5.82
C PRO A 8 -2.23 4.12 4.47
N PHE A 9 -1.54 5.07 3.82
CA PHE A 9 -1.93 5.60 2.51
C PHE A 9 -0.91 5.18 1.46
N ILE A 10 -1.40 4.83 0.28
CA ILE A 10 -0.61 4.58 -0.92
C ILE A 10 -0.91 5.69 -1.91
N ALA A 11 0.12 6.43 -2.33
CA ALA A 11 -0.02 7.42 -3.39
C ALA A 11 0.41 6.81 -4.73
N ALA A 12 -0.45 6.89 -5.74
CA ALA A 12 -0.05 6.67 -7.13
C ALA A 12 0.59 7.97 -7.64
N VAL A 13 1.79 7.87 -8.21
CA VAL A 13 2.55 9.03 -8.69
C VAL A 13 2.87 8.86 -10.16
N HIS A 14 2.57 9.88 -10.95
CA HIS A 14 2.92 9.89 -12.37
C HIS A 14 4.45 9.96 -12.54
N PRO A 15 5.09 8.97 -13.19
CA PRO A 15 6.54 8.79 -13.13
C PRO A 15 7.34 9.90 -13.80
N ARG A 16 6.74 10.64 -14.74
CA ARG A 16 7.43 11.74 -15.45
C ARG A 16 7.26 13.10 -14.79
N THR A 17 6.19 13.32 -14.04
CA THR A 17 5.83 14.65 -13.50
C THR A 17 5.94 14.72 -11.98
N GLY A 18 5.99 13.57 -11.30
CA GLY A 18 5.96 13.50 -9.84
C GLY A 18 4.61 13.89 -9.23
N GLN A 19 3.58 14.09 -10.05
CA GLN A 19 2.24 14.43 -9.55
C GLN A 19 1.57 13.20 -8.97
N VAL A 20 0.97 13.36 -7.79
CA VAL A 20 0.10 12.35 -7.19
C VAL A 20 -1.18 12.29 -8.02
N THR A 21 -1.47 11.14 -8.60
CA THR A 21 -2.66 10.89 -9.43
C THR A 21 -3.79 10.24 -8.64
N ASP A 22 -3.46 9.55 -7.55
CA ASP A 22 -4.44 8.87 -6.70
C ASP A 22 -3.88 8.65 -5.30
N VAL A 23 -4.75 8.54 -4.29
CA VAL A 23 -4.41 8.22 -2.90
C VAL A 23 -5.38 7.17 -2.38
N VAL A 24 -4.85 5.97 -2.11
CA VAL A 24 -5.64 4.85 -1.59
C VAL A 24 -5.42 4.71 -0.10
N ASP A 25 -6.51 4.69 0.66
CA ASP A 25 -6.53 4.34 2.08
C ASP A 25 -6.52 2.81 2.26
N VAL A 26 -5.44 2.28 2.83
CA VAL A 26 -5.29 0.86 3.15
C VAL A 26 -5.37 0.58 4.65
N THR A 27 -5.94 1.51 5.45
CA THR A 27 -6.09 1.37 6.91
C THR A 27 -6.70 0.02 7.28
N ARG A 28 -7.74 -0.42 6.56
CA ARG A 28 -8.41 -1.72 6.79
C ARG A 28 -7.47 -2.92 6.66
N LEU A 29 -6.51 -2.88 5.74
CA LEU A 29 -5.51 -3.94 5.60
C LEU A 29 -4.47 -3.88 6.71
N THR A 30 -4.15 -2.68 7.19
CA THR A 30 -3.12 -2.51 8.23
C THR A 30 -3.64 -2.77 9.65
N CYS A 31 -4.93 -2.50 9.92
CA CYS A 31 -5.55 -2.57 11.24
C CYS A 31 -5.37 -3.94 11.92
N ASP A 32 -5.49 -5.01 11.14
CA ASP A 32 -5.35 -6.39 11.63
C ASP A 32 -3.90 -6.80 11.92
N HIS A 33 -2.93 -5.99 11.48
CA HIS A 33 -1.50 -6.32 11.52
C HIS A 33 -0.66 -5.41 12.39
N VAL A 34 -1.18 -4.27 12.85
CA VAL A 34 -0.45 -3.38 13.77
C VAL A 34 -0.31 -4.02 15.15
N ARG A 35 0.64 -4.96 15.29
CA ARG A 35 1.01 -5.62 16.55
C ARG A 35 2.33 -5.10 17.12
N GLY A 36 2.70 -3.87 16.78
CA GLY A 36 3.89 -3.22 17.32
C GLY A 36 4.26 -1.92 16.60
N PRO A 37 5.15 -1.11 17.19
CA PRO A 37 5.58 0.18 16.65
C PRO A 37 6.38 0.08 15.34
N LEU A 38 6.82 -1.13 14.97
CA LEU A 38 7.58 -1.41 13.76
C LEU A 38 6.73 -2.05 12.65
N THR A 39 5.44 -2.27 12.89
CA THR A 39 4.56 -2.82 11.88
C THR A 39 4.00 -1.71 10.99
N CYS A 40 4.50 -1.62 9.76
CA CYS A 40 4.09 -0.60 8.79
C CYS A 40 4.05 -1.18 7.37
N LEU A 41 3.18 -0.60 6.53
CA LEU A 41 3.22 -0.83 5.08
C LEU A 41 4.57 -0.36 4.54
N ASN A 42 5.25 -1.22 3.78
CA ASN A 42 6.54 -0.88 3.18
C ASN A 42 6.79 -1.56 1.83
N GLY A 43 6.10 -2.66 1.52
CA GLY A 43 6.24 -3.37 0.26
C GLY A 43 5.02 -3.19 -0.63
N ILE A 44 5.24 -2.68 -1.85
CA ILE A 44 4.26 -2.59 -2.92
C ILE A 44 4.92 -3.17 -4.16
N ALA A 45 4.29 -4.16 -4.80
CA ALA A 45 4.74 -4.71 -6.06
C ALA A 45 3.57 -4.80 -7.04
N ALA A 46 3.75 -4.31 -8.27
CA ALA A 46 2.80 -4.55 -9.35
C ALA A 46 2.91 -6.00 -9.84
N LEU A 47 1.78 -6.64 -10.07
CA LEU A 47 1.72 -7.96 -10.69
C LEU A 47 1.62 -7.83 -12.23
N PRO A 48 1.92 -8.91 -12.98
CA PRO A 48 1.76 -8.91 -14.45
C PRO A 48 0.31 -8.66 -14.90
N GLU A 49 -0.67 -9.00 -14.05
CA GLU A 49 -2.08 -8.73 -14.30
C GLU A 49 -2.37 -7.24 -14.06
N PRO A 50 -2.90 -6.50 -15.05
CA PRO A 50 -3.12 -5.06 -14.92
C PRO A 50 -4.04 -4.71 -13.74
N GLY A 51 -3.62 -3.74 -12.93
CA GLY A 51 -4.39 -3.28 -11.77
C GLY A 51 -4.27 -4.17 -10.53
N HIS A 52 -3.51 -5.26 -10.60
CA HIS A 52 -3.22 -6.13 -9.46
C HIS A 52 -1.89 -5.78 -8.81
N PHE A 53 -1.89 -5.74 -7.49
CA PHE A 53 -0.72 -5.39 -6.69
C PHE A 53 -0.58 -6.35 -5.52
N LEU A 54 0.65 -6.59 -5.09
CA LEU A 54 0.97 -7.20 -3.82
C LEU A 54 1.32 -6.10 -2.83
N LEU A 55 0.62 -6.09 -1.70
CA LEU A 55 0.89 -5.25 -0.55
C LEU A 55 1.43 -6.09 0.60
N THR A 56 2.48 -5.60 1.23
CA THR A 56 3.06 -6.20 2.42
C THR A 56 3.66 -5.13 3.32
N GLY A 57 3.95 -5.51 4.56
CA GLY A 57 4.51 -4.62 5.55
C GLY A 57 5.60 -5.28 6.39
N LYS A 58 6.37 -4.46 7.08
CA LYS A 58 7.34 -4.91 8.06
C LYS A 58 6.60 -5.69 9.15
N GLN A 59 7.05 -6.92 9.43
CA GLN A 59 6.45 -7.84 10.41
C GLN A 59 5.00 -8.27 10.12
N TRP A 60 4.54 -8.16 8.87
CA TRP A 60 3.25 -8.74 8.51
C TRP A 60 3.36 -10.27 8.43
N PRO A 61 2.42 -11.03 9.02
CA PRO A 61 2.40 -12.49 8.88
C PRO A 61 2.00 -12.94 7.48
N TYR A 62 1.36 -12.06 6.69
CA TYR A 62 0.83 -12.36 5.37
C TYR A 62 1.11 -11.24 4.37
N MET A 63 1.02 -11.56 3.08
CA MET A 63 1.00 -10.60 1.98
C MET A 63 -0.38 -10.61 1.33
N TYR A 64 -0.85 -9.44 0.89
CA TYR A 64 -2.17 -9.26 0.30
C TYR A 64 -2.07 -8.97 -1.19
N ARG A 65 -2.74 -9.78 -2.00
CA ARG A 65 -3.02 -9.43 -3.39
C ARG A 65 -4.26 -8.54 -3.40
N VAL A 66 -4.10 -7.30 -3.86
CA VAL A 66 -5.17 -6.31 -3.96
C VAL A 66 -5.40 -5.92 -5.41
N ARG A 67 -6.58 -5.41 -5.70
CA ARG A 67 -6.91 -4.75 -6.95
C ARG A 67 -7.46 -3.38 -6.61
N PHE A 68 -6.84 -2.33 -7.13
CA PHE A 68 -7.41 -0.99 -6.99
C PHE A 68 -8.52 -0.83 -8.02
N THR A 69 -9.71 -0.49 -7.55
CA THR A 69 -10.85 -0.15 -8.40
C THR A 69 -11.01 1.35 -8.40
N ALA A 70 -11.13 1.98 -9.57
CA ALA A 70 -11.68 3.32 -9.62
C ALA A 70 -13.07 3.28 -8.98
N GLU A 71 -13.39 4.22 -8.09
CA GLU A 71 -14.77 4.36 -7.65
C GLU A 71 -15.66 4.54 -8.90
N PRO A 72 -16.78 3.80 -9.00
CA PRO A 72 -17.79 4.16 -9.98
C PRO A 72 -18.32 5.53 -9.56
N GLY A 73 -18.00 6.56 -10.35
CA GLY A 73 -18.54 7.90 -10.18
C GLY A 73 -20.05 7.94 -10.28
#